data_AF-A0ABD3SQQ3-F1
#
_entry.id   AF-A0ABD3SQQ3-F1
#
_cell.length_a   1.000
_cell.length_b   1.000
_cell.length_c   1.000
_cell.angle_alpha   90.00
_cell.angle_beta   90.00
_cell.angle_gamma   90.00
#
_symmetry.space_group_name_H-M   'P 1'
#
loop_
_entity.id
_entity.type
_entity.pdbx_description
1 polymer ?
#
loop_
_entity_poly.entity_id
_entity_poly.type
_entity_poly.pdbx_seq_one_letter_code
_entity_poly.pdbx_strand_id
1 'polypeptide(L)'
;MAPLRTLAALFLASNSASAFAPSSSIVSRVSRPSTSVASSVFDDAVKDWSEEYPDFATWGWGPSTQAEIWNGRHAMFGWVVMCACAYAKGHGLIPDADAPLNLKEWGTLSTISGKDTITNERAIILIANVHAFFVGVAATVAPLPMSDTLLLDPNHPMYEWQVDRNSKLGGVFPDLGRMGVTPHAELINGRMAMMGIIACVAYSGIQGQSMIDTINEWVGGAYF
;
A
#
# COMPACT_ATOMS: atom_id res chain seq x y z
N MET A 1 -34.03 -50.05 61.39
CA MET A 1 -33.95 -48.61 61.04
C MET A 1 -32.93 -48.40 59.93
N ALA A 2 -33.30 -48.75 58.70
CA ALA A 2 -32.43 -48.75 57.53
C ALA A 2 -33.09 -48.31 56.18
N PRO A 3 -34.20 -47.55 56.11
CA PRO A 3 -34.71 -47.10 54.79
C PRO A 3 -34.39 -45.65 54.43
N LEU A 4 -33.97 -44.79 55.37
CA LEU A 4 -33.81 -43.34 55.09
C LEU A 4 -32.46 -42.98 54.43
N ARG A 5 -31.42 -43.79 54.63
CA ARG A 5 -30.07 -43.56 54.07
C ARG A 5 -29.95 -43.99 52.61
N THR A 6 -30.71 -45.00 52.19
CA THR A 6 -30.70 -45.53 50.81
C THR A 6 -31.53 -44.67 49.85
N LEU A 7 -32.58 -44.00 50.33
CA LEU A 7 -33.37 -43.05 49.53
C LEU A 7 -32.62 -41.73 49.25
N ALA A 8 -31.86 -41.22 50.23
CA ALA A 8 -31.05 -40.02 50.06
C ALA A 8 -29.91 -40.22 49.03
N ALA A 9 -29.30 -41.41 48.98
CA ALA A 9 -28.27 -41.73 47.99
C ALA A 9 -28.83 -41.80 46.55
N LEU A 10 -30.10 -42.18 46.38
CA LEU A 10 -30.74 -42.27 45.06
C LEU A 10 -31.10 -40.88 44.50
N PHE A 11 -31.51 -39.93 45.35
CA PHE A 11 -31.80 -38.54 44.94
C PHE A 11 -30.56 -37.68 44.68
N LEU A 12 -29.42 -37.99 45.32
CA LEU A 12 -28.14 -37.31 45.04
C LEU A 12 -27.47 -37.82 43.75
N ALA A 13 -27.77 -39.04 43.29
CA ALA A 13 -27.27 -39.56 42.02
C ALA A 13 -28.06 -39.07 40.78
N SER A 14 -29.31 -38.63 40.95
CA SER A 14 -30.13 -38.10 39.85
C SER A 14 -29.77 -36.68 39.41
N ASN A 15 -28.91 -35.96 40.16
CA ASN A 15 -28.37 -34.65 39.74
C ASN A 15 -27.01 -34.72 39.05
N SER A 16 -26.43 -35.91 38.88
CA SER A 16 -25.12 -36.08 38.21
C SER A 16 -25.22 -36.55 36.76
N ALA A 17 -26.43 -36.64 36.20
CA ALA A 17 -26.67 -36.99 34.80
C ALA A 17 -26.81 -35.78 33.85
N SER A 18 -26.23 -34.63 34.19
CA SER A 18 -26.14 -33.46 33.30
C SER A 18 -24.71 -33.12 32.83
N ALA A 19 -23.71 -33.92 33.21
CA ALA A 19 -22.31 -33.67 32.86
C ALA A 19 -21.89 -34.08 31.43
N PHE A 20 -22.81 -34.65 30.64
CA PHE A 20 -22.60 -35.00 29.22
C PHE A 20 -23.76 -34.54 28.32
N ALA A 21 -24.44 -33.45 28.67
CA ALA A 21 -25.19 -32.72 27.66
C ALA A 21 -24.18 -32.12 26.66
N PRO A 22 -24.42 -32.18 25.34
CA PRO A 22 -23.58 -31.43 24.41
C PRO A 22 -23.68 -29.98 24.85
N SER A 23 -22.56 -29.41 25.28
CA SER A 23 -22.40 -27.97 25.34
C SER A 23 -22.88 -27.48 23.98
N SER A 24 -24.01 -26.79 23.93
CA SER A 24 -24.27 -25.89 22.82
C SER A 24 -23.09 -24.94 22.88
N SER A 25 -22.09 -25.22 22.06
CA SER A 25 -21.03 -24.27 21.80
C SER A 25 -21.76 -23.07 21.22
N ILE A 26 -22.15 -22.15 22.10
CA ILE A 26 -22.14 -20.74 21.80
C ILE A 26 -20.66 -20.48 21.55
N VAL A 27 -20.23 -20.89 20.35
CA VAL A 27 -19.26 -20.14 19.60
C VAL A 27 -19.92 -18.77 19.62
N SER A 28 -19.46 -17.90 20.51
CA SER A 28 -19.48 -16.50 20.16
C SER A 28 -18.71 -16.52 18.86
N ARG A 29 -19.48 -16.53 17.76
CA ARG A 29 -18.96 -16.09 16.50
C ARG A 29 -18.64 -14.67 16.87
N VAL A 30 -17.39 -14.44 17.29
CA VAL A 30 -16.74 -13.16 17.14
C VAL A 30 -16.91 -12.95 15.65
N SER A 31 -18.04 -12.32 15.30
CA SER A 31 -18.20 -11.62 14.07
C SER A 31 -16.96 -10.77 14.07
N ARG A 32 -15.93 -11.18 13.32
CA ARG A 32 -14.94 -10.23 12.86
C ARG A 32 -15.79 -9.04 12.44
N PRO A 33 -15.56 -7.84 13.00
CA PRO A 33 -16.27 -6.68 12.51
C PRO A 33 -16.14 -6.76 11.01
N SER A 34 -17.29 -6.85 10.33
CA SER A 34 -17.30 -6.80 8.90
C SER A 34 -16.45 -5.60 8.53
N THR A 35 -15.64 -5.75 7.50
CA THR A 35 -14.94 -4.64 6.86
C THR A 35 -15.86 -3.48 6.43
N SER A 36 -17.17 -3.61 6.68
CA SER A 36 -18.22 -2.58 6.54
C SER A 36 -17.95 -1.28 7.30
N VAL A 37 -17.22 -1.30 8.42
CA VAL A 37 -16.93 -0.04 9.14
C VAL A 37 -15.88 0.79 8.39
N ALA A 38 -14.94 0.13 7.71
CA ALA A 38 -13.96 0.81 6.88
C ALA A 38 -14.56 1.27 5.54
N SER A 39 -15.50 0.50 4.96
CA SER A 39 -16.24 0.95 3.77
C SER A 39 -17.16 2.12 4.09
N SER A 40 -17.90 2.10 5.22
CA SER A 40 -18.79 3.21 5.55
C SER A 40 -18.04 4.52 5.73
N VAL A 41 -16.91 4.55 6.45
CA VAL A 41 -16.15 5.79 6.66
C VAL A 41 -15.51 6.29 5.36
N PHE A 42 -15.03 5.39 4.49
CA PHE A 42 -14.46 5.80 3.21
C PHE A 42 -15.55 6.29 2.25
N ASP A 43 -16.66 5.56 2.13
CA ASP A 43 -17.80 5.93 1.28
C ASP A 43 -18.45 7.23 1.77
N ASP A 44 -18.56 7.42 3.10
CA ASP A 44 -19.02 8.67 3.72
C ASP A 44 -18.03 9.81 3.45
N ALA A 45 -16.72 9.60 3.58
CA ALA A 45 -15.71 10.62 3.28
C ALA A 45 -15.64 11.00 1.80
N VAL A 46 -15.85 10.04 0.89
CA VAL A 46 -15.96 10.29 -0.56
C VAL A 46 -17.20 11.10 -0.86
N LYS A 47 -18.31 10.78 -0.20
CA LYS A 47 -19.56 11.50 -0.34
C LYS A 47 -19.43 12.93 0.18
N ASP A 48 -18.92 13.11 1.39
CA ASP A 48 -18.68 14.43 2.01
C ASP A 48 -17.75 15.28 1.12
N TRP A 49 -16.69 14.69 0.58
CA TRP A 49 -15.77 15.37 -0.35
C TRP A 49 -16.45 15.78 -1.66
N SER A 50 -17.28 14.91 -2.23
CA SER A 50 -18.03 15.21 -3.46
C SER A 50 -19.08 16.30 -3.28
N GLU A 51 -19.62 16.43 -2.06
CA GLU A 51 -20.59 17.45 -1.70
C GLU A 51 -19.91 18.81 -1.45
N GLU A 52 -18.73 18.82 -0.82
CA GLU A 52 -18.00 20.06 -0.49
C GLU A 52 -17.19 20.63 -1.69
N TYR A 53 -16.67 19.75 -2.56
CA TYR A 53 -15.81 20.14 -3.69
C TYR A 53 -16.20 19.44 -5.00
N PRO A 54 -17.36 19.77 -5.60
CA PRO A 54 -17.87 19.07 -6.78
C PRO A 54 -16.94 19.20 -7.99
N ASP A 55 -16.38 20.38 -8.25
CA ASP A 55 -15.50 20.62 -9.41
C ASP A 55 -14.23 19.75 -9.35
N PHE A 56 -13.63 19.61 -8.17
CA PHE A 56 -12.43 18.78 -7.97
C PHE A 56 -12.76 17.28 -7.99
N ALA A 57 -13.91 16.88 -7.45
CA ALA A 57 -14.36 15.49 -7.48
C ALA A 57 -14.57 14.98 -8.93
N THR A 58 -15.07 15.83 -9.85
CA THR A 58 -15.22 15.44 -11.27
C THR A 58 -13.90 15.08 -11.95
N TRP A 59 -12.80 15.73 -11.56
CA TRP A 59 -11.46 15.46 -12.09
C TRP A 59 -10.78 14.26 -11.44
N GLY A 60 -11.44 13.58 -10.50
CA GLY A 60 -10.89 12.46 -9.76
C GLY A 60 -9.94 12.87 -8.63
N TRP A 61 -9.99 14.12 -8.15
CA TRP A 61 -9.23 14.55 -6.97
C TRP A 61 -9.87 14.06 -5.67
N GLY A 62 -9.02 13.87 -4.66
CA GLY A 62 -9.44 13.43 -3.32
C GLY A 62 -9.41 11.91 -3.16
N PRO A 63 -10.22 11.34 -2.25
CA PRO A 63 -10.28 9.89 -1.99
C PRO A 63 -10.98 9.12 -3.14
N SER A 64 -10.53 9.29 -4.38
CA SER A 64 -11.11 8.61 -5.55
C SER A 64 -10.39 7.31 -5.88
N THR A 65 -11.10 6.36 -6.51
CA THR A 65 -10.51 5.13 -7.04
C THR A 65 -9.42 5.41 -8.09
N GLN A 66 -9.52 6.54 -8.82
CA GLN A 66 -8.49 6.97 -9.77
C GLN A 66 -7.18 7.31 -9.06
N ALA A 67 -7.26 8.10 -7.98
CA ALA A 67 -6.10 8.48 -7.19
C ALA A 67 -5.44 7.24 -6.54
N GLU A 68 -6.26 6.28 -6.09
CA GLU A 68 -5.77 5.01 -5.56
C GLU A 68 -4.98 4.21 -6.60
N ILE A 69 -5.49 4.05 -7.81
CA ILE A 69 -4.80 3.32 -8.89
C ILE A 69 -3.48 4.00 -9.26
N TRP A 70 -3.49 5.33 -9.43
CA TRP A 70 -2.29 6.08 -9.79
C TRP A 70 -1.21 6.03 -8.70
N ASN A 71 -1.59 6.21 -7.43
CA ASN A 71 -0.67 6.05 -6.32
C ASN A 71 -0.17 4.61 -6.23
N GLY A 72 -1.02 3.62 -6.56
CA GLY A 72 -0.67 2.20 -6.53
C GLY A 72 0.41 1.87 -7.56
N ARG A 73 0.27 2.41 -8.78
CA ARG A 73 1.28 2.33 -9.84
C ARG A 73 2.61 2.97 -9.42
N HIS A 74 2.55 4.14 -8.79
CA HIS A 74 3.75 4.81 -8.26
C HIS A 74 4.41 3.99 -7.15
N ALA A 75 3.63 3.38 -6.26
CA ALA A 75 4.15 2.52 -5.19
C ALA A 75 4.80 1.25 -5.76
N MET A 76 4.19 0.60 -6.75
CA MET A 76 4.79 -0.55 -7.44
C MET A 76 6.10 -0.19 -8.14
N PHE A 77 6.09 0.91 -8.90
CA PHE A 77 7.30 1.40 -9.58
C PHE A 77 8.39 1.76 -8.56
N GLY A 78 8.01 2.43 -7.47
CA GLY A 78 8.91 2.79 -6.37
C GLY A 78 9.59 1.57 -5.77
N TRP A 79 8.86 0.47 -5.53
CA TRP A 79 9.44 -0.79 -5.06
C TRP A 79 10.51 -1.35 -6.00
N VAL A 80 10.25 -1.34 -7.32
CA VAL A 80 11.24 -1.80 -8.32
C VAL A 80 12.49 -0.93 -8.30
N VAL A 81 12.33 0.40 -8.26
CA VAL A 81 13.47 1.34 -8.21
C VAL A 81 14.27 1.18 -6.92
N MET A 82 13.62 1.02 -5.77
CA MET A 82 14.30 0.79 -4.48
C MET A 82 15.11 -0.50 -4.49
N CYS A 83 14.54 -1.61 -4.97
CA CYS A 83 15.26 -2.88 -5.10
C CYS A 83 16.43 -2.79 -6.10
N ALA A 84 16.26 -2.07 -7.21
CA ALA A 84 17.33 -1.84 -8.18
C ALA A 84 18.47 -0.99 -7.58
N CYS A 85 18.14 0.06 -6.82
CA CYS A 85 19.13 0.86 -6.10
C CYS A 85 19.85 0.03 -5.03
N ALA A 86 19.14 -0.83 -4.30
CA ALA A 86 19.73 -1.74 -3.33
C ALA A 86 20.73 -2.71 -3.98
N TYR A 87 20.36 -3.30 -5.11
CA TYR A 87 21.26 -4.15 -5.90
C TYR A 87 22.48 -3.37 -6.42
N ALA A 88 22.27 -2.18 -6.98
CA ALA A 88 23.36 -1.36 -7.52
C ALA A 88 24.35 -0.91 -6.43
N LYS A 89 23.85 -0.60 -5.24
CA LYS A 89 24.67 -0.26 -4.08
C LYS A 89 25.44 -1.47 -3.55
N GLY A 90 24.79 -2.62 -3.40
CA GLY A 90 25.39 -3.86 -2.91
C GLY A 90 26.55 -4.38 -3.75
N HIS A 91 26.39 -4.33 -5.07
CA HIS A 91 27.38 -4.85 -6.02
C HIS A 91 28.39 -3.81 -6.52
N GLY A 92 28.37 -2.58 -5.97
CA GLY A 92 29.33 -1.55 -6.36
C GLY A 92 29.22 -1.11 -7.83
N LEU A 93 28.00 -1.18 -8.41
CA LEU A 93 27.76 -0.78 -9.80
C LEU A 93 27.76 0.75 -9.99
N ILE A 94 27.74 1.49 -8.89
CA ILE A 94 27.82 2.95 -8.89
C ILE A 94 29.31 3.35 -8.91
N PRO A 95 29.78 4.03 -9.96
CA PRO A 95 31.17 4.49 -10.02
C PRO A 95 31.40 5.56 -8.94
N ASP A 96 32.50 5.42 -8.20
CA ASP A 96 32.97 6.38 -7.20
C ASP A 96 31.88 6.86 -6.22
N ALA A 97 31.10 5.91 -5.65
CA ALA A 97 29.90 6.19 -4.86
C ALA A 97 30.11 7.21 -3.72
N ASP A 98 31.22 7.10 -2.99
CA ASP A 98 31.55 7.93 -1.83
C ASP A 98 32.22 9.27 -2.19
N ALA A 99 32.61 9.48 -3.45
CA ALA A 99 33.31 10.69 -3.84
C ALA A 99 32.36 11.90 -3.85
N PRO A 100 32.75 13.03 -3.24
CA PRO A 100 31.98 14.27 -3.28
C PRO A 100 32.05 14.94 -4.65
N LEU A 101 30.95 15.56 -5.09
CA LEU A 101 30.92 16.33 -6.33
C LEU A 101 31.82 17.56 -6.26
N ASN A 102 32.40 17.94 -7.40
CA ASN A 102 33.28 19.11 -7.46
C ASN A 102 32.48 20.43 -7.37
N LEU A 103 32.67 21.17 -6.27
CA LEU A 103 32.00 22.45 -6.02
C LEU A 103 32.30 23.51 -7.10
N LYS A 104 33.46 23.41 -7.79
CA LYS A 104 33.81 24.35 -8.87
C LYS A 104 32.96 24.15 -10.12
N GLU A 105 32.49 22.93 -10.37
CA GLU A 105 31.71 22.57 -11.55
C GLU A 105 30.21 22.72 -11.30
N TRP A 106 29.75 22.29 -10.13
CA TRP A 106 28.32 22.24 -9.79
C TRP A 106 27.83 23.42 -8.94
N GLY A 107 28.75 24.23 -8.40
CA GLY A 107 28.42 25.41 -7.62
C GLY A 107 27.57 25.10 -6.38
N THR A 108 26.77 26.09 -5.97
CA THR A 108 25.95 26.03 -4.76
C THR A 108 24.75 25.07 -4.85
N LEU A 109 24.51 24.45 -6.00
CA LEU A 109 23.42 23.48 -6.17
C LEU A 109 23.74 22.11 -5.55
N SER A 110 25.02 21.82 -5.37
CA SER A 110 25.50 20.53 -4.84
C SER A 110 25.80 20.57 -3.33
N THR A 111 25.73 21.73 -2.67
CA THR A 111 26.11 21.87 -1.25
C THR A 111 25.00 21.43 -0.32
N ILE A 112 25.37 20.66 0.69
CA ILE A 112 24.54 20.31 1.84
C ILE A 112 24.68 21.39 2.92
N SER A 113 25.92 21.74 3.27
CA SER A 113 26.23 22.80 4.24
C SER A 113 27.62 23.38 3.96
N GLY A 114 27.72 24.70 3.78
CA GLY A 114 29.00 25.37 3.52
C GLY A 114 29.65 24.93 2.21
N LYS A 115 30.74 24.14 2.31
CA LYS A 115 31.50 23.62 1.16
C LYS A 115 31.34 22.12 0.95
N ASP A 116 30.58 21.44 1.82
CA ASP A 116 30.37 20.00 1.72
C ASP A 116 29.31 19.72 0.65
N THR A 117 29.71 18.97 -0.38
CA THR A 117 28.86 18.64 -1.53
C THR A 117 28.23 17.26 -1.38
N ILE A 118 27.12 17.03 -2.09
CA ILE A 118 26.50 15.71 -2.20
C ILE A 118 27.47 14.70 -2.83
N THR A 119 27.41 13.46 -2.39
CA THR A 119 28.18 12.36 -2.98
C THR A 119 27.64 11.96 -4.36
N ASN A 120 28.48 11.36 -5.18
CA ASN A 120 28.10 10.84 -6.50
C ASN A 120 26.92 9.85 -6.41
N GLU A 121 26.90 8.98 -5.39
CA GLU A 121 25.78 8.05 -5.17
C GLU A 121 24.44 8.80 -5.06
N ARG A 122 24.37 9.82 -4.22
CA ARG A 122 23.16 10.61 -4.00
C ARG A 122 22.75 11.38 -5.25
N ALA A 123 23.73 11.92 -5.98
CA ALA A 123 23.49 12.66 -7.21
C ALA A 123 22.94 11.77 -8.33
N ILE A 124 23.53 10.58 -8.53
CA ILE A 124 23.10 9.64 -9.57
C ILE A 124 21.67 9.15 -9.31
N ILE A 125 21.35 8.78 -8.06
CA ILE A 125 20.00 8.35 -7.69
C ILE A 125 18.99 9.50 -7.85
N LEU A 126 19.36 10.72 -7.46
CA LEU A 126 18.49 11.89 -7.63
C LEU A 126 18.20 12.16 -9.10
N ILE A 127 19.22 12.16 -9.95
CA ILE A 127 19.06 12.39 -11.39
C ILE A 127 18.24 11.26 -12.03
N ALA A 128 18.41 10.00 -11.61
CA ALA A 128 17.57 8.90 -12.08
C ALA A 128 16.08 9.12 -11.77
N ASN A 129 15.75 9.59 -10.56
CA ASN A 129 14.37 9.95 -10.19
C ASN A 129 13.85 11.14 -11.00
N VAL A 130 14.69 12.13 -11.28
CA VAL A 130 14.33 13.28 -12.13
C VAL A 130 13.97 12.84 -13.55
N HIS A 131 14.69 11.88 -14.12
CA HIS A 131 14.34 11.32 -15.43
C HIS A 131 12.95 10.66 -15.43
N ALA A 132 12.68 9.81 -14.43
CA ALA A 132 11.37 9.18 -14.28
C ALA A 132 10.26 10.23 -14.07
N PHE A 133 10.53 11.29 -13.32
CA PHE A 133 9.61 12.39 -13.10
C PHE A 133 9.31 13.17 -14.39
N PHE A 134 10.32 13.54 -15.18
CA PHE A 134 10.10 14.28 -16.44
C PHE A 134 9.29 13.49 -17.46
N VAL A 135 9.51 12.17 -17.54
CA VAL A 135 8.67 11.29 -18.38
C VAL A 135 7.23 11.26 -17.86
N GLY A 136 7.04 11.21 -16.54
CA GLY A 136 5.72 11.33 -15.90
C GLY A 136 5.02 12.65 -16.23
N VAL A 137 5.70 13.79 -16.09
CA VAL A 137 5.15 15.11 -16.42
C VAL A 137 4.82 15.24 -17.91
N ALA A 138 5.66 14.70 -18.79
CA ALA A 138 5.36 14.68 -20.22
C ALA A 138 4.06 13.90 -20.50
N ALA A 139 3.84 12.78 -19.81
CA ALA A 139 2.63 11.97 -19.93
C ALA A 139 1.37 12.67 -19.37
N THR A 140 1.50 13.60 -18.42
CA THR A 140 0.36 14.36 -17.88
C THR A 140 0.01 15.57 -18.74
N VAL A 141 1.00 16.24 -19.34
CA VAL A 141 0.80 17.44 -20.18
C VAL A 141 0.29 17.08 -21.58
N ALA A 142 0.77 15.97 -22.15
CA ALA A 142 0.37 15.51 -23.47
C ALA A 142 0.06 14.00 -23.44
N PRO A 143 -1.11 13.61 -22.87
CA PRO A 143 -1.52 12.22 -22.90
C PRO A 143 -1.74 11.77 -24.33
N LEU A 144 -1.24 10.58 -24.66
CA LEU A 144 -1.56 9.91 -25.92
C LEU A 144 -3.05 9.52 -25.90
N PRO A 145 -3.74 9.49 -27.05
CA PRO A 145 -5.16 9.14 -27.11
C PRO A 145 -5.53 7.76 -26.54
N MET A 146 -4.54 6.86 -26.43
CA MET A 146 -4.69 5.50 -25.87
C MET A 146 -4.14 5.37 -24.44
N SER A 147 -3.53 6.42 -23.89
CA SER A 147 -2.95 6.39 -22.54
C SER A 147 -3.97 6.83 -21.48
N ASP A 148 -3.77 6.34 -20.26
CA ASP A 148 -4.57 6.73 -19.10
C ASP A 148 -4.20 8.17 -18.71
N THR A 149 -5.19 9.03 -18.56
CA THR A 149 -4.99 10.41 -18.08
C THR A 149 -4.89 10.43 -16.56
N LEU A 150 -4.07 11.35 -16.04
CA LEU A 150 -3.93 11.55 -14.59
C LEU A 150 -5.25 12.03 -13.99
N LEU A 151 -5.84 13.05 -14.61
CA LEU A 151 -7.15 13.60 -14.26
C LEU A 151 -8.22 12.98 -15.15
N LEU A 152 -9.42 12.78 -14.61
CA LEU A 152 -10.57 12.46 -15.43
C LEU A 152 -10.95 13.70 -16.23
N ASP A 153 -10.53 13.76 -17.49
CA ASP A 153 -10.91 14.82 -18.42
C ASP A 153 -12.12 14.35 -19.24
N PRO A 154 -13.30 14.99 -19.12
CA PRO A 154 -14.48 14.67 -19.92
C PRO A 154 -14.27 14.77 -21.43
N ASN A 155 -13.26 15.51 -21.90
CA ASN A 155 -12.97 15.68 -23.32
C ASN A 155 -12.03 14.61 -23.90
N HIS A 156 -11.50 13.70 -23.07
CA HIS A 156 -10.59 12.66 -23.54
C HIS A 156 -11.36 11.46 -24.12
N PRO A 157 -10.92 10.86 -25.25
CA PRO A 157 -11.62 9.75 -25.91
C PRO A 157 -11.78 8.48 -25.04
N MET A 158 -11.04 8.38 -23.93
CA MET A 158 -11.07 7.23 -23.00
C MET A 158 -11.86 7.50 -21.71
N TYR A 159 -12.52 8.67 -21.58
CA TYR A 159 -13.22 9.07 -20.36
C TYR A 159 -14.26 8.05 -19.89
N GLU A 160 -15.11 7.57 -20.79
CA GLU A 160 -16.16 6.59 -20.45
C GLU A 160 -15.58 5.27 -19.92
N TRP A 161 -14.47 4.81 -20.50
CA TRP A 161 -13.78 3.61 -20.02
C TRP A 161 -13.11 3.82 -18.66
N GLN A 162 -12.54 5.00 -18.40
CA GLN A 162 -11.92 5.33 -17.12
C GLN A 162 -12.98 5.41 -16.01
N VAL A 163 -14.13 6.02 -16.28
CA VAL A 163 -15.27 6.09 -15.35
C VAL A 163 -15.86 4.69 -15.10
N ASP A 164 -16.07 3.90 -16.14
CA ASP A 164 -16.57 2.51 -16.02
C ASP A 164 -15.58 1.62 -15.25
N ARG A 165 -14.28 1.79 -15.48
CA ARG A 165 -13.24 1.12 -14.69
C ARG A 165 -13.28 1.54 -13.22
N ASN A 166 -13.34 2.84 -12.94
CA ASN A 166 -13.26 3.37 -11.58
C ASN A 166 -14.49 3.01 -10.73
N SER A 167 -15.67 2.91 -11.35
CA SER A 167 -16.90 2.43 -10.71
C SER A 167 -16.88 0.93 -10.41
N LYS A 168 -16.27 0.12 -11.28
CA LYS A 168 -16.16 -1.35 -11.10
C LYS A 168 -15.06 -1.77 -10.13
N LEU A 169 -14.05 -0.92 -9.94
CA LEU A 169 -12.92 -1.15 -9.02
C LEU A 169 -13.18 -0.66 -7.59
N GLY A 170 -14.30 0.05 -7.37
CA GLY A 170 -14.73 0.47 -6.03
C GLY A 170 -15.11 -0.74 -5.18
N GLY A 171 -14.28 -1.05 -4.18
CA GLY A 171 -14.55 -2.11 -3.21
C GLY A 171 -13.36 -2.39 -2.28
N VAL A 172 -13.63 -2.87 -1.06
CA VAL A 172 -12.61 -3.21 -0.05
C VAL A 172 -11.73 -4.39 -0.49
N PHE A 173 -12.30 -5.32 -1.25
CA PHE A 173 -11.57 -6.38 -1.93
C PHE A 173 -12.06 -6.47 -3.38
N PRO A 174 -11.21 -6.21 -4.38
CA PRO A 174 -11.56 -6.54 -5.75
C PRO A 174 -11.60 -8.08 -5.88
N ASP A 175 -12.54 -8.56 -6.69
CA ASP A 175 -12.89 -9.98 -6.80
C ASP A 175 -11.67 -10.88 -7.06
N LEU A 176 -11.30 -11.70 -6.08
CA LEU A 176 -10.20 -12.67 -6.13
C LEU A 176 -10.40 -13.73 -7.24
N GLY A 177 -11.58 -13.79 -7.86
CA GLY A 177 -11.87 -14.62 -9.03
C GLY A 177 -11.29 -14.10 -10.36
N ARG A 178 -10.83 -12.85 -10.42
CA ARG A 178 -10.28 -12.20 -11.65
C ARG A 178 -8.77 -11.97 -11.59
N MET A 179 -8.03 -12.94 -11.04
CA MET A 179 -6.57 -12.95 -10.87
C MET A 179 -5.81 -13.22 -12.19
N GLY A 180 -6.04 -12.39 -13.20
CA GLY A 180 -5.26 -12.31 -14.45
C GLY A 180 -4.50 -10.99 -14.57
N VAL A 181 -4.00 -10.67 -15.77
CA VAL A 181 -3.50 -9.31 -16.12
C VAL A 181 -4.71 -8.38 -16.26
N THR A 182 -5.39 -8.12 -15.14
CA THR A 182 -6.61 -7.32 -15.08
C THR A 182 -6.41 -6.11 -14.18
N PRO A 183 -7.20 -5.04 -14.35
CA PRO A 183 -7.14 -3.86 -13.48
C PRO A 183 -7.39 -4.16 -11.99
N HIS A 184 -8.02 -5.30 -11.66
CA HIS A 184 -8.25 -5.74 -10.28
C HIS A 184 -6.96 -6.22 -9.61
N ALA A 185 -6.14 -6.99 -10.33
CA ALA A 185 -4.84 -7.45 -9.83
C ALA A 185 -3.87 -6.27 -9.67
N GLU A 186 -3.94 -5.29 -10.56
CA GLU A 186 -3.21 -4.02 -10.43
C GLU A 186 -3.58 -3.31 -9.12
N LEU A 187 -4.87 -3.22 -8.80
CA LEU A 187 -5.32 -2.54 -7.58
C LEU A 187 -4.87 -3.27 -6.30
N ILE A 188 -5.00 -4.60 -6.24
CA ILE A 188 -4.53 -5.40 -5.08
C ILE A 188 -3.03 -5.22 -4.89
N ASN A 189 -2.25 -5.39 -5.95
CA ASN A 189 -0.80 -5.25 -5.88
C ASN A 189 -0.43 -3.81 -5.50
N GLY A 190 -1.19 -2.81 -5.94
CA GLY A 190 -0.96 -1.41 -5.65
C GLY A 190 -1.18 -1.11 -4.17
N ARG A 191 -2.28 -1.60 -3.59
CA ARG A 191 -2.54 -1.54 -2.14
C ARG A 191 -1.46 -2.24 -1.33
N MET A 192 -1.06 -3.45 -1.73
CA MET A 192 0.01 -4.20 -1.08
C MET A 192 1.35 -3.47 -1.15
N ALA A 193 1.67 -2.86 -2.30
CA ALA A 193 2.86 -2.05 -2.49
C ALA A 193 2.85 -0.81 -1.58
N MET A 194 1.74 -0.07 -1.51
CA MET A 194 1.60 1.09 -0.61
C MET A 194 1.77 0.69 0.86
N MET A 195 1.08 -0.36 1.30
CA MET A 195 1.20 -0.89 2.65
C MET A 195 2.63 -1.34 2.95
N GLY A 196 3.31 -1.94 1.96
CA GLY A 196 4.71 -2.30 2.05
C GLY A 196 5.62 -1.11 2.31
N ILE A 197 5.45 0.00 1.57
CA ILE A 197 6.27 1.21 1.77
C ILE A 197 6.05 1.78 3.17
N ILE A 198 4.79 1.86 3.62
CA ILE A 198 4.47 2.35 4.97
C ILE A 198 5.10 1.47 6.05
N ALA A 199 5.01 0.14 5.90
CA ALA A 199 5.64 -0.80 6.81
C ALA A 199 7.16 -0.70 6.80
N CYS A 200 7.78 -0.50 5.62
CA CYS A 200 9.23 -0.35 5.49
C CYS A 200 9.74 0.92 6.18
N VAL A 201 9.03 2.04 6.03
CA VAL A 201 9.34 3.29 6.72
C VAL A 201 9.16 3.13 8.24
N ALA A 202 8.08 2.50 8.68
CA ALA A 202 7.84 2.24 10.10
C ALA A 202 8.93 1.35 10.71
N TYR A 203 9.31 0.27 10.02
CA TYR A 203 10.36 -0.64 10.48
C TYR A 203 11.73 0.03 10.50
N SER A 204 12.10 0.76 9.44
CA SER A 204 13.34 1.55 9.40
C SER A 204 13.40 2.55 10.56
N GLY A 205 12.27 3.18 10.91
CA GLY A 205 12.16 4.08 12.06
C GLY A 205 12.34 3.41 13.42
N ILE A 206 11.87 2.16 13.59
CA ILE A 206 12.02 1.41 14.86
C ILE A 206 13.44 0.86 14.99
N GLN A 207 14.02 0.34 13.90
CA GLN A 207 15.32 -0.34 13.91
C GLN A 207 16.50 0.62 13.76
N GLY A 208 16.25 1.87 13.31
CA GLY A 208 17.29 2.87 13.09
C GLY A 208 18.23 2.53 11.92
N GLN A 209 17.81 1.65 11.01
CA GLN A 209 18.57 1.23 9.83
C GLN A 209 18.10 1.95 8.58
N SER A 210 18.93 2.00 7.55
CA SER A 210 18.51 2.59 6.27
C SER A 210 17.44 1.72 5.61
N MET A 211 16.58 2.36 4.81
CA MET A 211 15.50 1.65 4.12
C MET A 211 16.01 0.54 3.19
N ILE A 212 17.22 0.70 2.64
CA ILE A 212 17.88 -0.28 1.77
C ILE A 212 18.33 -1.50 2.58
N ASP A 213 18.83 -1.30 3.80
CA ASP A 213 19.25 -2.40 4.69
C ASP A 213 18.05 -3.20 5.17
N THR A 214 16.93 -2.52 5.46
CA THR A 214 15.65 -3.17 5.78
C THR A 214 15.18 -4.06 4.62
N ILE A 215 15.25 -3.56 3.38
CA ILE A 215 14.88 -4.33 2.20
C ILE A 215 15.80 -5.54 2.03
N ASN A 216 17.10 -5.39 2.25
CA ASN A 216 18.04 -6.51 2.16
C ASN A 216 17.77 -7.58 3.23
N GLU A 217 17.46 -7.18 4.47
CA GLU A 217 17.04 -8.10 5.53
C GLU A 217 15.77 -8.87 5.12
N TRP A 218 14.79 -8.20 4.52
CA TRP A 218 13.55 -8.82 4.07
C TRP A 218 13.71 -9.81 2.91
N VAL A 219 14.72 -9.60 2.06
CA VAL A 219 15.07 -10.52 0.96
C VAL A 219 16.10 -11.59 1.41
N GLY A 220 16.52 -11.56 2.67
CA GLY A 220 17.41 -12.56 3.27
C GLY A 220 18.88 -12.40 2.88
N GLY A 221 19.34 -11.16 2.62
CA GLY A 221 20.74 -10.87 2.30
C GLY A 221 21.11 -11.05 0.83
N ALA A 222 20.14 -11.04 -0.08
CA ALA A 222 20.41 -11.27 -1.50
C ALA A 222 21.12 -10.09 -2.20
N TYR A 223 21.08 -8.89 -1.62
CA TYR A 223 21.69 -7.71 -2.21
C TYR A 223 23.12 -7.47 -1.68
N PHE A 224 23.40 -7.84 -0.43
CA PHE A 224 24.72 -7.75 0.22
C PHE A 224 24.78 -8.58 1.51
#